data_AF-A0A9X3FP62-F1
#
_entry.id   AF-A0A9X3FP62-F1
#
_cell.length_a   1.000
_cell.length_b   1.000
_cell.length_c   1.000
_cell.angle_alpha   90.00
_cell.angle_beta   90.00
_cell.angle_gamma   90.00
#
_symmetry.space_group_name_H-M   'P 1'
#
loop_
_entity.id
_entity.type
_entity.pdbx_description
1 polymer ?
#
loop_
_entity_poly.entity_id
_entity_poly.type
_entity_poly.pdbx_seq_one_letter_code
_entity_poly.pdbx_strand_id
1 'polypeptide(L)'
;MTLSTLYPDQSTLVLGQIDHFVDKEDFFLPFALDDASLHLLNQAETTYDAILHFWPTVPAVFLGGMDMRTPFIDQGLKFLIDKAQVPTIIRPAGGLAVVSDPGILNFTLVLNAGDQRLPIDQAYQVMVDLMNEVLAPYDLVGKTGQVDDSYCPGAYDFSVQGKKVAGIAQRRIGQAVGIYVYVSLKGPQDQRGQLIQDFYAQAIQGQETRTFYPQINPDSMANLGDFCSDLASVSAFKQALVKAVKANGFSPEPLDWEQLAIDKHLEKMHKRNQKIVEMTSLADKE
;
A
#
# COMPACT_ATOMS: atom_id res chain seq x y z
N MET A 1 17.41 -9.82 6.60
CA MET A 1 17.79 -8.52 7.18
C MET A 1 16.61 -8.06 8.02
N THR A 2 16.70 -8.22 9.34
CA THR A 2 15.61 -7.88 10.25
C THR A 2 15.58 -6.39 10.55
N LEU A 3 14.44 -5.88 11.03
CA LEU A 3 14.32 -4.49 11.47
C LEU A 3 15.38 -4.12 12.52
N SER A 4 15.64 -5.02 13.48
CA SER A 4 16.68 -4.83 14.49
C SER A 4 18.09 -4.68 13.91
N THR A 5 18.41 -5.32 12.78
CA THR A 5 19.74 -5.21 12.15
C THR A 5 19.99 -3.85 11.48
N LEU A 6 18.95 -3.05 11.25
CA LEU A 6 19.11 -1.69 10.73
C LEU A 6 19.60 -0.70 11.79
N TYR A 7 19.45 -1.02 13.08
CA TYR A 7 19.75 -0.14 14.20
C TYR A 7 20.64 -0.84 15.24
N PRO A 8 21.87 -1.24 14.87
CA PRO A 8 22.70 -2.14 15.69
C PRO A 8 23.14 -1.54 17.03
N ASP A 9 23.18 -0.20 17.15
CA ASP A 9 23.77 0.50 18.29
C ASP A 9 22.73 1.12 19.26
N GLN A 10 21.43 0.92 19.03
CA GLN A 10 20.36 1.53 19.83
C GLN A 10 19.66 0.51 20.74
N SER A 11 19.60 0.81 22.04
CA SER A 11 19.01 -0.09 23.04
C SER A 11 17.48 -0.06 23.12
N THR A 12 16.87 1.04 22.66
CA THR A 12 15.41 1.21 22.55
C THR A 12 15.13 2.10 21.35
N LEU A 13 14.27 1.64 20.43
CA LEU A 13 13.87 2.38 19.24
C LEU A 13 12.47 2.96 19.45
N VAL A 14 12.22 4.20 19.05
CA VAL A 14 10.90 4.84 19.14
C VAL A 14 10.19 4.71 17.79
N LEU A 15 9.01 4.10 17.78
CA LEU A 15 8.16 3.97 16.60
C LEU A 15 6.97 4.92 16.70
N GLY A 16 6.92 5.94 15.85
CA GLY A 16 5.74 6.77 15.72
C GLY A 16 4.61 5.98 15.08
N GLN A 17 3.45 5.88 15.72
CA GLN A 17 2.31 5.13 15.22
C GLN A 17 1.18 6.08 14.83
N ILE A 18 0.77 6.02 13.56
CA ILE A 18 -0.43 6.68 13.04
C ILE A 18 -1.43 5.59 12.71
N ASP A 19 -2.65 5.69 13.21
CA ASP A 19 -3.74 4.79 12.85
C ASP A 19 -4.97 5.61 12.48
N HIS A 20 -5.31 5.61 11.19
CA HIS A 20 -6.40 6.42 10.65
C HIS A 20 -7.21 5.60 9.64
N PHE A 21 -8.52 5.49 9.85
CA PHE A 21 -9.42 4.88 8.87
C PHE A 21 -9.79 5.92 7.82
N VAL A 22 -9.59 5.58 6.54
CA VAL A 22 -9.77 6.50 5.42
C VAL A 22 -11.19 6.37 4.88
N ASP A 23 -11.99 7.42 5.07
CA ASP A 23 -13.31 7.55 4.45
C ASP A 23 -13.22 8.21 3.06
N LYS A 24 -14.36 8.44 2.42
CA LYS A 24 -14.47 8.94 1.04
C LYS A 24 -13.83 10.31 0.83
N GLU A 25 -13.80 11.13 1.87
CA GLU A 25 -13.26 12.48 1.85
C GLU A 25 -11.73 12.51 2.02
N ASP A 26 -11.13 11.41 2.50
CA ASP A 26 -9.76 11.40 3.01
C ASP A 26 -8.77 10.60 2.13
N PHE A 27 -9.15 10.17 0.92
CA PHE A 27 -8.30 9.30 0.09
C PHE A 27 -6.91 9.87 -0.25
N PHE A 28 -6.72 11.18 -0.15
CA PHE A 28 -5.41 11.82 -0.35
C PHE A 28 -4.56 11.87 0.91
N LEU A 29 -5.20 11.83 2.09
CA LEU A 29 -4.55 12.00 3.37
C LEU A 29 -3.44 10.98 3.61
N PRO A 30 -3.61 9.66 3.33
CA PRO A 30 -2.54 8.71 3.65
C PRO A 30 -1.23 9.00 2.93
N PHE A 31 -1.31 9.42 1.68
CA PHE A 31 -0.13 9.73 0.88
C PHE A 31 0.53 11.04 1.31
N ALA A 32 -0.27 12.01 1.76
CA ALA A 32 0.25 13.25 2.32
C ALA A 32 0.96 13.02 3.66
N LEU A 33 0.36 12.18 4.52
CA LEU A 33 0.93 11.74 5.78
C LEU A 33 2.24 10.97 5.59
N ASP A 34 2.28 10.06 4.61
CA ASP A 34 3.49 9.28 4.33
C ASP A 34 4.63 10.17 3.79
N ASP A 35 4.33 11.14 2.92
CA ASP A 35 5.34 12.11 2.47
C ASP A 35 5.83 13.03 3.61
N ALA A 36 4.92 13.45 4.49
CA ALA A 36 5.29 14.24 5.66
C ALA A 36 6.12 13.42 6.67
N SER A 37 5.79 12.15 6.86
CA SER A 37 6.53 11.20 7.70
C SER A 37 7.93 10.93 7.16
N LEU A 38 8.05 10.76 5.84
CA LEU A 38 9.34 10.71 5.14
C LEU A 38 10.17 11.95 5.41
N HIS A 39 9.58 13.14 5.34
CA HIS A 39 10.28 14.40 5.65
C HIS A 39 10.68 14.48 7.13
N LEU A 40 9.78 14.12 8.05
CA LEU A 40 10.03 14.13 9.49
C LEU A 40 11.23 13.24 9.85
N LEU A 41 11.30 12.03 9.31
CA LEU A 41 12.44 11.13 9.58
C LEU A 41 13.77 11.62 8.98
N ASN A 42 13.77 12.59 8.06
CA ASN A 42 15.01 13.23 7.59
C ASN A 42 15.45 14.42 8.48
N GLN A 43 14.66 14.84 9.46
CA GLN A 43 15.01 15.93 10.37
C GLN A 43 15.95 15.42 11.47
N ALA A 44 16.94 16.21 11.85
CA ALA A 44 17.90 15.82 12.89
C ALA A 44 17.27 15.83 14.30
N GLU A 45 16.20 16.59 14.48
CA GLU A 45 15.54 16.84 15.76
C GLU A 45 14.39 15.84 16.05
N THR A 46 14.05 14.96 15.10
CA THR A 46 13.00 13.95 15.32
C THR A 46 13.40 12.99 16.45
N THR A 47 12.42 12.64 17.30
CA THR A 47 12.60 11.62 18.35
C THR A 47 12.19 10.22 17.91
N TYR A 48 11.70 10.07 16.66
CA TYR A 48 11.25 8.80 16.11
C TYR A 48 12.32 8.17 15.22
N ASP A 49 12.60 6.89 15.40
CA ASP A 49 13.52 6.11 14.56
C ASP A 49 12.83 5.51 13.32
N ALA A 50 11.52 5.27 13.43
CA ALA A 50 10.65 4.80 12.36
C ALA A 50 9.21 5.28 12.58
N ILE A 51 8.39 5.22 11.54
CA ILE A 51 6.96 5.53 11.61
C ILE A 51 6.17 4.38 10.98
N LEU A 52 5.17 3.87 11.71
CA LEU A 52 4.20 2.89 11.20
C LEU A 52 2.84 3.56 11.07
N HIS A 53 2.36 3.65 9.84
CA HIS A 53 1.09 4.27 9.52
C HIS A 53 0.11 3.23 8.98
N PHE A 54 -0.97 2.99 9.71
CA PHE A 54 -2.08 2.16 9.28
C PHE A 54 -3.18 2.99 8.66
N TRP A 55 -3.61 2.60 7.46
CA TRP A 55 -4.66 3.31 6.73
C TRP A 55 -5.61 2.35 5.99
N PRO A 56 -6.40 1.53 6.72
CA PRO A 56 -7.52 0.81 6.10
C PRO A 56 -8.53 1.81 5.51
N THR A 57 -9.25 1.41 4.46
CA THR A 57 -10.10 2.34 3.71
C THR A 57 -11.50 1.77 3.47
N VAL A 58 -12.46 2.66 3.22
CA VAL A 58 -13.67 2.29 2.47
C VAL A 58 -13.30 1.80 1.06
N PRO A 59 -14.21 1.15 0.30
CA PRO A 59 -13.92 0.65 -1.04
C PRO A 59 -13.35 1.72 -1.98
N ALA A 60 -12.24 1.44 -2.63
CA ALA A 60 -11.58 2.32 -3.59
C ALA A 60 -10.65 1.57 -4.55
N VAL A 61 -10.37 2.19 -5.70
CA VAL A 61 -9.32 1.76 -6.63
C VAL A 61 -8.21 2.81 -6.66
N PHE A 62 -6.98 2.40 -6.37
CA PHE A 62 -5.80 3.25 -6.45
C PHE A 62 -5.01 2.92 -7.71
N LEU A 63 -5.09 3.80 -8.70
CA LEU A 63 -4.38 3.73 -9.97
C LEU A 63 -2.94 4.22 -9.83
N GLY A 64 -2.02 3.51 -10.47
CA GLY A 64 -0.65 3.95 -10.64
C GLY A 64 -0.47 4.85 -11.87
N GLY A 65 0.72 5.44 -11.99
CA GLY A 65 1.03 6.34 -13.11
C GLY A 65 1.05 5.64 -14.47
N MET A 66 1.20 4.31 -14.50
CA MET A 66 1.19 3.54 -15.75
C MET A 66 -0.23 3.30 -16.28
N ASP A 67 -1.21 3.15 -15.39
CA ASP A 67 -2.63 2.99 -15.77
C ASP A 67 -3.12 4.20 -16.54
N MET A 68 -2.68 5.39 -16.14
CA MET A 68 -3.02 6.66 -16.79
C MET A 68 -2.46 6.80 -18.21
N ARG A 69 -1.64 5.86 -18.68
CA ARG A 69 -1.09 5.80 -20.05
C ARG A 69 -1.77 4.76 -20.93
N THR A 70 -2.85 4.14 -20.45
CA THR A 70 -3.68 3.25 -21.25
C THR A 70 -4.35 4.03 -22.41
N PRO A 71 -4.52 3.43 -23.60
CA PRO A 71 -5.02 4.14 -24.78
C PRO A 71 -6.38 4.81 -24.61
N PHE A 72 -7.27 4.20 -23.82
CA PHE A 72 -8.64 4.65 -23.57
C PHE A 72 -8.88 4.87 -22.08
N ILE A 73 -7.93 5.51 -21.39
CA ILE A 73 -8.02 5.77 -19.94
C ILE A 73 -9.36 6.38 -19.53
N ASP A 74 -9.94 7.28 -20.33
CA ASP A 74 -11.22 7.93 -20.01
C ASP A 74 -12.36 6.91 -19.92
N GLN A 75 -12.34 5.87 -20.75
CA GLN A 75 -13.34 4.79 -20.70
C GLN A 75 -13.13 3.88 -19.48
N GLY A 76 -11.87 3.62 -19.11
CA GLY A 76 -11.54 2.91 -17.87
C GLY A 76 -12.01 3.67 -16.63
N LEU A 77 -11.75 4.98 -16.58
CA LEU A 77 -12.19 5.85 -15.49
C LEU A 77 -13.73 5.94 -15.43
N LYS A 78 -14.39 6.12 -16.58
CA LYS A 78 -15.86 6.13 -16.65
C LYS A 78 -16.47 4.81 -16.16
N PHE A 79 -15.84 3.68 -16.47
CA PHE A 79 -16.27 2.39 -15.93
C PHE A 79 -16.17 2.37 -14.40
N LEU A 80 -15.03 2.75 -13.82
CA LEU A 80 -14.87 2.73 -12.37
C LEU A 80 -15.82 3.70 -11.65
N ILE A 81 -15.98 4.91 -12.18
CA ILE A 81 -16.77 5.98 -11.55
C ILE A 81 -18.27 5.75 -11.76
N ASP A 82 -18.72 5.52 -13.00
CA ASP A 82 -20.15 5.56 -13.30
C ASP A 82 -20.80 4.17 -13.19
N LYS A 83 -20.08 3.11 -13.63
CA LYS A 83 -20.62 1.76 -13.70
C LYS A 83 -20.37 0.97 -12.43
N ALA A 84 -19.11 0.90 -12.01
CA ALA A 84 -18.73 0.21 -10.78
C ALA A 84 -19.01 1.05 -9.53
N GLN A 85 -19.12 2.38 -9.67
CA GLN A 85 -19.39 3.32 -8.58
C GLN A 85 -18.36 3.21 -7.44
N VAL A 86 -17.10 2.99 -7.81
CA VAL A 86 -15.99 2.87 -6.86
C VAL A 86 -15.14 4.14 -6.91
N PRO A 87 -14.93 4.82 -5.77
CA PRO A 87 -13.99 5.92 -5.67
C PRO A 87 -12.63 5.53 -6.24
N THR A 88 -12.11 6.38 -7.14
CA THR A 88 -10.88 6.10 -7.86
C THR A 88 -9.91 7.24 -7.63
N ILE A 89 -8.65 6.92 -7.35
CA ILE A 89 -7.60 7.93 -7.20
C ILE A 89 -6.29 7.46 -7.82
N ILE A 90 -5.41 8.39 -8.17
CA ILE A 90 -4.05 8.18 -8.64
C ILE A 90 -3.09 8.38 -7.48
N ARG A 91 -2.36 7.32 -7.13
CA ARG A 91 -1.37 7.34 -6.04
C ARG A 91 0.00 7.87 -6.50
N PRO A 92 0.85 8.39 -5.58
CA PRO A 92 2.16 8.93 -5.92
C PRO A 92 3.25 7.87 -6.08
N ALA A 93 3.07 6.67 -5.51
CA ALA A 93 4.02 5.57 -5.55
C ALA A 93 3.36 4.29 -6.05
N GLY A 94 4.13 3.44 -6.73
CA GLY A 94 3.67 2.14 -7.22
C GLY A 94 3.28 2.11 -8.70
N GLY A 95 3.14 0.89 -9.21
CA GLY A 95 3.06 0.57 -10.64
C GLY A 95 1.67 0.70 -11.25
N LEU A 96 0.82 -0.30 -11.01
CA LEU A 96 -0.48 -0.51 -11.67
C LEU A 96 -1.63 -0.47 -10.67
N ALA A 97 -2.87 -0.70 -11.11
CA ALA A 97 -4.06 -0.54 -10.29
C ALA A 97 -4.14 -1.56 -9.14
N VAL A 98 -4.56 -1.11 -7.96
CA VAL A 98 -4.87 -1.96 -6.80
C VAL A 98 -6.26 -1.63 -6.26
N VAL A 99 -6.95 -2.64 -5.73
CA VAL A 99 -8.20 -2.47 -4.98
C VAL A 99 -7.90 -2.34 -3.49
N SER A 100 -8.68 -1.52 -2.79
CA SER A 100 -8.76 -1.51 -1.34
C SER A 100 -10.22 -1.54 -0.91
N ASP A 101 -10.52 -2.21 0.19
CA ASP A 101 -11.84 -2.27 0.83
C ASP A 101 -11.66 -2.66 2.32
N PRO A 102 -12.72 -2.71 3.14
CA PRO A 102 -12.60 -3.05 4.56
C PRO A 102 -12.04 -4.45 4.88
N GLY A 103 -11.90 -5.32 3.88
CA GLY A 103 -11.23 -6.62 3.97
C GLY A 103 -9.74 -6.57 3.62
N ILE A 104 -9.20 -5.40 3.28
CA ILE A 104 -7.79 -5.12 2.99
C ILE A 104 -7.23 -4.20 4.07
N LEU A 105 -6.00 -4.48 4.51
CA LEU A 105 -5.22 -3.53 5.29
C LEU A 105 -4.16 -2.90 4.40
N ASN A 106 -4.19 -1.58 4.27
CA ASN A 106 -3.04 -0.83 3.79
C ASN A 106 -2.26 -0.27 4.98
N PHE A 107 -0.94 -0.34 4.89
CA PHE A 107 -0.05 0.28 5.85
C PHE A 107 1.26 0.69 5.20
N THR A 108 1.94 1.65 5.83
CA THR A 108 3.24 2.14 5.41
C THR A 108 4.20 2.07 6.59
N LEU A 109 5.36 1.46 6.37
CA LEU A 109 6.49 1.53 7.30
C LEU A 109 7.53 2.49 6.74
N VAL A 110 7.72 3.61 7.41
CA VAL A 110 8.72 4.62 7.06
C VAL A 110 9.95 4.39 7.93
N LEU A 111 11.09 4.20 7.27
CA LEU A 111 12.38 3.92 7.88
C LEU A 111 13.39 4.98 7.47
N ASN A 112 14.33 5.30 8.36
CA ASN A 112 15.55 6.01 7.99
C ASN A 112 16.75 5.28 8.61
N ALA A 113 17.66 4.79 7.77
CA ALA A 113 18.87 4.08 8.21
C ALA A 113 20.03 5.05 8.53
N GLY A 114 19.71 6.26 8.97
CA GLY A 114 20.67 7.30 9.35
C GLY A 114 21.58 7.73 8.19
N ASP A 115 22.89 7.72 8.44
CA ASP A 115 23.90 8.22 7.49
C ASP A 115 24.08 7.31 6.26
N GLN A 116 23.59 6.06 6.32
CA GLN A 116 23.68 5.14 5.19
C GLN A 116 22.35 5.01 4.47
N ARG A 117 22.40 5.19 3.15
CA ARG A 117 21.23 5.00 2.30
C ARG A 117 20.90 3.52 2.21
N LEU A 118 19.76 3.10 2.78
CA LEU A 118 19.28 1.72 2.69
C LEU A 118 19.02 1.34 1.22
N PRO A 119 19.70 0.33 0.64
CA PRO A 119 19.46 -0.13 -0.72
C PRO A 119 18.00 -0.52 -0.97
N ILE A 120 17.59 -0.49 -2.25
CA ILE A 120 16.21 -0.81 -2.68
C ILE A 120 15.80 -2.21 -2.23
N ASP A 121 16.57 -3.21 -2.63
CA ASP A 121 16.23 -4.61 -2.37
C ASP A 121 16.26 -4.95 -0.87
N GLN A 122 17.13 -4.26 -0.11
CA GLN A 122 17.21 -4.41 1.34
C GLN A 122 15.98 -3.83 2.04
N ALA A 123 15.48 -2.67 1.60
CA ALA A 123 14.24 -2.11 2.15
C ALA A 123 13.05 -3.04 1.92
N TYR A 124 12.94 -3.64 0.73
CA TYR A 124 11.93 -4.66 0.48
C TYR A 124 12.13 -5.89 1.37
N GLN A 125 13.36 -6.39 1.51
CA GLN A 125 13.65 -7.55 2.34
C GLN A 125 13.27 -7.33 3.81
N VAL A 126 13.46 -6.12 4.35
CA VAL A 126 13.05 -5.77 5.72
C VAL A 126 11.55 -5.97 5.91
N MET A 127 10.73 -5.54 4.95
CA MET A 127 9.28 -5.75 5.01
C MET A 127 8.91 -7.23 4.85
N VAL A 128 9.59 -7.96 3.97
CA VAL A 128 9.36 -9.40 3.77
C VAL A 128 9.66 -10.19 5.05
N ASP A 129 10.77 -9.88 5.71
CA ASP A 129 11.17 -10.52 6.96
C ASP A 129 10.16 -10.20 8.06
N LEU A 130 9.74 -8.94 8.19
CA LEU A 130 8.70 -8.53 9.15
C LEU A 130 7.36 -9.23 8.90
N MET A 131 6.93 -9.34 7.63
CA MET A 131 5.71 -10.07 7.28
C MET A 131 5.83 -11.56 7.62
N ASN A 132 7.00 -12.17 7.43
CA ASN A 132 7.24 -13.56 7.84
C ASN A 132 7.27 -13.73 9.37
N GLU A 133 7.74 -12.74 10.13
CA GLU A 133 7.64 -12.74 11.59
C GLU A 133 6.18 -12.69 12.08
N VAL A 134 5.29 -11.99 11.37
CA VAL A 134 3.84 -12.00 11.62
C VAL A 134 3.23 -13.38 11.38
N LEU A 135 3.71 -14.10 10.36
CA LEU A 135 3.19 -15.42 9.98
C LEU A 135 3.78 -16.58 10.81
N ALA A 136 4.98 -16.43 11.36
CA ALA A 136 5.71 -17.48 12.06
C ALA A 136 4.92 -18.16 13.21
N PRO A 137 4.14 -17.46 14.05
CA PRO A 137 3.33 -18.11 15.09
C PRO A 137 2.24 -19.07 14.58
N TYR A 138 1.95 -19.05 13.29
CA TYR A 138 0.91 -19.83 12.63
C TYR A 138 1.48 -20.91 11.71
N ASP A 139 2.78 -21.21 11.81
CA ASP A 139 3.50 -22.15 10.94
C ASP A 139 3.36 -21.84 9.43
N LEU A 140 3.13 -20.55 9.11
CA LEU A 140 3.05 -20.05 7.75
C LEU A 140 4.34 -19.35 7.36
N VAL A 141 4.71 -19.49 6.08
CA VAL A 141 5.83 -18.79 5.46
C VAL A 141 5.37 -18.19 4.15
N GLY A 142 5.59 -16.90 4.01
CA GLY A 142 5.38 -16.19 2.76
C GLY A 142 6.64 -16.23 1.89
N LYS A 143 6.42 -16.23 0.58
CA LYS A 143 7.48 -16.16 -0.43
C LYS A 143 7.27 -14.92 -1.28
N THR A 144 8.36 -14.28 -1.66
CA THR A 144 8.32 -13.21 -2.65
C THR A 144 8.61 -13.71 -4.05
N GLY A 145 7.97 -13.07 -5.02
CA GLY A 145 8.19 -13.31 -6.43
C GLY A 145 6.98 -12.80 -7.22
N GLN A 146 7.25 -12.25 -8.39
CA GLN A 146 6.21 -11.65 -9.23
C GLN A 146 5.13 -12.68 -9.60
N VAL A 147 3.87 -12.30 -9.39
CA VAL A 147 2.71 -13.09 -9.82
C VAL A 147 2.08 -12.39 -11.01
N ASP A 148 2.53 -12.75 -12.22
CA ASP A 148 2.28 -12.02 -13.47
C ASP A 148 0.80 -11.86 -13.83
N ASP A 149 -0.03 -12.82 -13.43
CA ASP A 149 -1.47 -12.87 -13.67
C ASP A 149 -2.30 -12.34 -12.49
N SER A 150 -1.67 -11.63 -11.54
CA SER A 150 -2.35 -10.87 -10.48
C SER A 150 -2.56 -9.40 -10.87
N TYR A 151 -3.43 -8.67 -10.16
CA TYR A 151 -3.41 -7.20 -10.30
C TYR A 151 -2.18 -6.60 -9.62
N CYS A 152 -1.67 -5.51 -10.20
CA CYS A 152 -0.44 -4.84 -9.78
C CYS A 152 0.73 -5.82 -9.50
N PRO A 153 1.17 -6.61 -10.49
CA PRO A 153 2.29 -7.52 -10.33
C PRO A 153 3.58 -6.75 -10.01
N GLY A 154 4.42 -7.34 -9.17
CA GLY A 154 5.72 -6.78 -8.81
C GLY A 154 6.69 -7.82 -8.26
N ALA A 155 7.99 -7.56 -8.38
CA ALA A 155 9.06 -8.48 -7.96
C ALA A 155 8.96 -8.93 -6.48
N TYR A 156 8.31 -8.13 -5.64
CA TYR A 156 8.10 -8.38 -4.22
C TYR A 156 6.63 -8.63 -3.87
N ASP A 157 5.83 -9.13 -4.81
CA ASP A 157 4.53 -9.73 -4.49
C ASP A 157 4.73 -10.82 -3.44
N PHE A 158 3.94 -10.78 -2.38
CA PHE A 158 4.09 -11.66 -1.23
C PHE A 158 2.98 -12.69 -1.24
N SER A 159 3.38 -13.95 -1.36
CA SER A 159 2.51 -15.09 -1.61
C SER A 159 2.56 -16.11 -0.48
N VAL A 160 1.40 -16.62 -0.08
CA VAL A 160 1.25 -17.73 0.86
C VAL A 160 0.67 -18.91 0.09
N GLN A 161 1.28 -20.09 0.23
CA GLN A 161 0.90 -21.31 -0.50
C GLN A 161 0.74 -21.11 -2.02
N GLY A 162 1.59 -20.25 -2.61
CA GLY A 162 1.61 -20.00 -4.05
C GLY A 162 0.54 -19.03 -4.57
N LYS A 163 -0.26 -18.42 -3.68
CA LYS A 163 -1.23 -17.38 -4.02
C LYS A 163 -0.78 -16.04 -3.46
N LYS A 164 -0.86 -14.98 -4.27
CA LYS A 164 -0.54 -13.62 -3.82
C LYS A 164 -1.56 -13.15 -2.79
N VAL A 165 -1.07 -12.72 -1.62
CA VAL A 165 -1.92 -12.15 -0.54
C VAL A 165 -1.60 -10.68 -0.26
N ALA A 166 -0.43 -10.20 -0.70
CA ALA A 166 -0.01 -8.83 -0.49
C ALA A 166 0.88 -8.32 -1.64
N GLY A 167 0.90 -7.01 -1.81
CA GLY A 167 1.85 -6.34 -2.71
C GLY A 167 2.60 -5.23 -1.99
N ILE A 168 3.87 -5.05 -2.37
CA ILE A 168 4.79 -4.12 -1.71
C ILE A 168 5.30 -3.09 -2.72
N ALA A 169 5.23 -1.82 -2.35
CA ALA A 169 5.82 -0.72 -3.09
C ALA A 169 6.73 0.11 -2.18
N GLN A 170 7.57 0.96 -2.76
CA GLN A 170 8.42 1.86 -1.98
C GLN A 170 8.41 3.27 -2.56
N ARG A 171 8.66 4.24 -1.68
CA ARG A 171 8.91 5.64 -2.00
C ARG A 171 10.09 6.16 -1.18
N ARG A 172 10.86 7.08 -1.73
CA ARG A 172 12.08 7.59 -1.08
C ARG A 172 12.13 9.11 -1.17
N ILE A 173 12.44 9.75 -0.06
CA ILE A 173 12.74 11.17 0.02
C ILE A 173 13.93 11.33 0.95
N GLY A 174 15.00 11.97 0.45
CA GLY A 174 16.27 12.00 1.17
C GLY A 174 16.77 10.58 1.46
N GLN A 175 17.09 10.33 2.73
CA GLN A 175 17.55 9.03 3.23
C GLN A 175 16.39 8.13 3.69
N ALA A 176 15.23 8.73 3.99
CA ALA A 176 14.05 7.99 4.41
C ALA A 176 13.42 7.19 3.25
N VAL A 177 12.90 6.01 3.60
CA VAL A 177 12.17 5.10 2.71
C VAL A 177 10.83 4.75 3.34
N GLY A 178 9.75 4.95 2.59
CA GLY A 178 8.40 4.51 2.93
C GLY A 178 8.11 3.23 2.17
N ILE A 179 7.83 2.15 2.88
CA ILE A 179 7.49 0.84 2.32
C ILE A 179 5.98 0.65 2.48
N TYR A 180 5.27 0.69 1.37
CA TYR A 180 3.81 0.62 1.28
C TYR A 180 3.41 -0.82 1.06
N VAL A 181 2.43 -1.29 1.83
CA VAL A 181 1.91 -2.65 1.73
C VAL A 181 0.39 -2.58 1.70
N TYR A 182 -0.21 -3.38 0.81
CA TYR A 182 -1.58 -3.80 0.99
C TYR A 182 -1.58 -5.30 1.29
N VAL A 183 -2.42 -5.73 2.24
CA VAL A 183 -2.63 -7.14 2.57
C VAL A 183 -4.10 -7.45 2.42
N SER A 184 -4.41 -8.43 1.58
CA SER A 184 -5.75 -9.01 1.47
C SER A 184 -6.01 -9.92 2.66
N LEU A 185 -6.93 -9.55 3.55
CA LEU A 185 -7.18 -10.27 4.80
C LEU A 185 -8.43 -11.14 4.73
N LYS A 186 -9.51 -10.64 4.14
CA LYS A 186 -10.78 -11.37 3.94
C LYS A 186 -11.61 -10.73 2.83
N GLY A 187 -12.63 -11.43 2.33
CA GLY A 187 -13.61 -10.89 1.40
C GLY A 187 -13.49 -11.47 -0.01
N PRO A 188 -14.24 -10.92 -0.99
CA PRO A 188 -14.35 -11.50 -2.33
C PRO A 188 -13.14 -11.14 -3.20
N GLN A 189 -12.01 -11.83 -2.99
CA GLN A 189 -10.76 -11.57 -3.71
C GLN A 189 -10.88 -11.76 -5.23
N ASP A 190 -11.74 -12.68 -5.66
CA ASP A 190 -12.12 -12.89 -7.05
C ASP A 190 -12.79 -11.65 -7.67
N GLN A 191 -13.73 -11.03 -6.96
CA GLN A 191 -14.40 -9.81 -7.41
C GLN A 191 -13.45 -8.61 -7.49
N ARG A 192 -12.47 -8.53 -6.57
CA ARG A 192 -11.39 -7.52 -6.66
C ARG A 192 -10.58 -7.70 -7.95
N GLY A 193 -10.24 -8.95 -8.28
CA GLY A 193 -9.58 -9.30 -9.54
C GLY A 193 -10.41 -8.91 -10.76
N GLN A 194 -11.70 -9.29 -10.77
CA GLN A 194 -12.61 -8.99 -11.86
C GLN A 194 -12.77 -7.48 -12.10
N LEU A 195 -12.89 -6.68 -11.03
CA LEU A 195 -13.00 -5.22 -11.13
C LEU A 195 -11.83 -4.60 -11.89
N ILE A 196 -10.60 -5.03 -11.59
CA ILE A 196 -9.41 -4.51 -12.27
C ILE A 196 -9.29 -5.08 -13.69
N GLN A 197 -9.72 -6.31 -13.92
CA GLN A 197 -9.78 -6.90 -15.25
C GLN A 197 -10.72 -6.11 -16.17
N ASP A 198 -11.92 -5.79 -15.68
CA ASP A 198 -12.91 -5.01 -16.41
C ASP A 198 -12.42 -3.59 -16.67
N PHE A 199 -11.74 -2.97 -15.69
CA PHE A 199 -11.07 -1.68 -15.88
C PHE A 199 -10.08 -1.73 -17.05
N TYR A 200 -9.18 -2.72 -17.09
CA TYR A 200 -8.22 -2.84 -18.19
C TYR A 200 -8.88 -3.18 -19.52
N ALA A 201 -9.96 -3.96 -19.54
CA ALA A 201 -10.72 -4.22 -20.75
C ALA A 201 -11.25 -2.91 -21.37
N GLN A 202 -11.79 -2.01 -20.55
CA GLN A 202 -12.29 -0.71 -21.00
C GLN A 202 -11.16 0.28 -21.34
N ALA A 203 -10.07 0.27 -20.57
CA ALA A 203 -8.96 1.20 -20.73
C ALA A 203 -8.04 0.85 -21.90
N ILE A 204 -7.98 -0.42 -22.31
CA ILE A 204 -7.07 -0.91 -23.37
C ILE A 204 -7.83 -1.25 -24.66
N GLN A 205 -9.03 -1.83 -24.56
CA GLN A 205 -9.87 -2.25 -25.70
C GLN A 205 -9.12 -3.10 -26.74
N GLY A 206 -8.26 -3.99 -26.27
CA GLY A 206 -7.48 -4.90 -27.13
C GLY A 206 -6.39 -4.23 -27.97
N GLN A 207 -6.07 -2.95 -27.74
CA GLN A 207 -4.96 -2.27 -28.43
C GLN A 207 -3.61 -2.80 -27.96
N GLU A 208 -2.64 -2.83 -28.88
CA GLU A 208 -1.25 -3.09 -28.54
C GLU A 208 -0.69 -1.96 -27.67
N THR A 209 0.05 -2.33 -26.62
CA THR A 209 0.64 -1.37 -25.69
C THR A 209 2.10 -1.71 -25.44
N ARG A 210 2.93 -0.68 -25.20
CA ARG A 210 4.36 -0.87 -24.86
C ARG A 210 4.55 -1.35 -23.41
N THR A 211 3.62 -1.00 -22.54
CA THR A 211 3.59 -1.42 -21.14
C THR A 211 2.83 -2.74 -21.07
N PHE A 212 3.34 -3.71 -20.30
CA PHE A 212 2.56 -4.90 -19.98
C PHE A 212 1.49 -4.56 -18.94
N TYR A 213 0.23 -4.84 -19.26
CA TYR A 213 -0.89 -4.81 -18.33
C TYR A 213 -1.33 -6.25 -18.04
N PRO A 214 -1.57 -6.63 -16.78
CA PRO A 214 -1.79 -8.01 -16.39
C PRO A 214 -3.10 -8.55 -16.99
N GLN A 215 -3.03 -9.77 -17.50
CA GLN A 215 -4.22 -10.57 -17.78
C GLN A 215 -4.60 -11.27 -16.47
N ILE A 216 -5.56 -10.69 -15.75
CA ILE A 216 -5.85 -11.11 -14.38
C ILE A 216 -6.50 -12.49 -14.37
N ASN A 217 -5.90 -13.40 -13.60
CA ASN A 217 -6.43 -14.69 -13.23
C ASN A 217 -6.94 -14.61 -11.78
N PRO A 218 -8.26 -14.77 -11.54
CA PRO A 218 -8.83 -14.75 -10.19
C PRO A 218 -8.17 -15.76 -9.24
N ASP A 219 -7.69 -16.89 -9.77
CA ASP A 219 -7.02 -17.92 -8.97
C ASP A 219 -5.58 -17.53 -8.59
N SER A 220 -4.99 -16.47 -9.09
CA SER A 220 -3.60 -16.10 -8.75
C SER A 220 -3.46 -15.46 -7.36
N MET A 221 -4.57 -15.01 -6.78
CA MET A 221 -4.63 -14.23 -5.54
C MET A 221 -5.55 -14.91 -4.51
N ALA A 222 -5.30 -14.64 -3.23
CA ALA A 222 -6.13 -15.12 -2.13
C ALA A 222 -6.15 -14.11 -0.99
N ASN A 223 -7.05 -14.30 -0.03
CA ASN A 223 -6.96 -13.61 1.24
C ASN A 223 -6.02 -14.38 2.17
N LEU A 224 -5.28 -13.69 3.03
CA LEU A 224 -4.51 -14.33 4.10
C LEU A 224 -5.41 -15.13 5.05
N GLY A 225 -6.64 -14.65 5.27
CA GLY A 225 -7.67 -15.34 6.06
C GLY A 225 -8.04 -16.73 5.56
N ASP A 226 -7.82 -17.01 4.27
CA ASP A 226 -8.07 -18.33 3.66
C ASP A 226 -7.04 -19.38 4.13
N PHE A 227 -5.87 -18.93 4.60
CA PHE A 227 -4.79 -19.77 5.14
C PHE A 227 -4.67 -19.69 6.66
N CYS A 228 -5.08 -18.56 7.25
CA CYS A 228 -5.02 -18.30 8.69
C CYS A 228 -6.20 -17.45 9.13
N SER A 229 -7.23 -18.08 9.69
CA SER A 229 -8.43 -17.39 10.19
C SER A 229 -8.13 -16.36 11.27
N ASP A 230 -7.08 -16.58 12.07
CA ASP A 230 -6.69 -15.70 13.16
C ASP A 230 -6.15 -14.35 12.66
N LEU A 231 -5.68 -14.29 11.41
CA LEU A 231 -5.20 -13.07 10.75
C LEU A 231 -6.22 -12.47 9.77
N ALA A 232 -7.44 -13.00 9.71
CA ALA A 232 -8.45 -12.59 8.72
C ALA A 232 -9.07 -11.19 8.94
N SER A 233 -8.74 -10.51 10.04
CA SER A 233 -9.30 -9.18 10.34
C SER A 233 -8.21 -8.11 10.42
N VAL A 234 -8.56 -6.88 10.01
CA VAL A 234 -7.69 -5.71 10.10
C VAL A 234 -7.13 -5.53 11.52
N SER A 235 -7.97 -5.64 12.54
CA SER A 235 -7.53 -5.47 13.93
C SER A 235 -6.54 -6.56 14.36
N ALA A 236 -6.81 -7.82 14.03
CA ALA A 236 -5.92 -8.93 14.38
C ALA A 236 -4.56 -8.81 13.68
N PHE A 237 -4.56 -8.49 12.38
CA PHE A 237 -3.31 -8.32 11.64
C PHE A 237 -2.49 -7.12 12.15
N LYS A 238 -3.14 -5.98 12.45
CA LYS A 238 -2.47 -4.83 13.08
C LYS A 238 -1.79 -5.21 14.40
N GLN A 239 -2.49 -5.93 15.27
CA GLN A 239 -1.94 -6.37 16.56
C GLN A 239 -0.74 -7.31 16.37
N ALA A 240 -0.83 -8.25 15.43
CA ALA A 240 0.26 -9.16 15.10
C ALA A 240 1.48 -8.41 14.53
N LEU A 241 1.26 -7.44 13.63
CA LEU A 241 2.31 -6.60 13.08
C LEU A 241 3.00 -5.76 14.16
N VAL A 242 2.22 -5.08 15.02
CA VAL A 242 2.78 -4.29 16.13
C VAL A 242 3.58 -5.19 17.09
N LYS A 243 3.12 -6.43 17.34
CA LYS A 243 3.87 -7.40 18.15
C LYS A 243 5.21 -7.78 17.50
N ALA A 244 5.25 -8.01 16.19
CA ALA A 244 6.47 -8.31 15.45
C ALA A 244 7.44 -7.12 15.45
N VAL A 245 6.94 -5.89 15.26
CA VAL A 245 7.75 -4.67 15.36
C VAL A 245 8.33 -4.50 16.76
N LYS A 246 7.55 -4.73 17.83
CA LYS A 246 8.04 -4.71 19.21
C LYS A 246 9.13 -5.75 19.48
N ALA A 247 9.02 -6.94 18.91
CA ALA A 247 10.04 -7.98 19.02
C ALA A 247 11.38 -7.57 18.38
N ASN A 248 11.38 -6.56 17.50
CA ASN A 248 12.58 -5.96 16.91
C ASN A 248 13.13 -4.76 17.72
N GLY A 249 12.68 -4.53 18.95
CA GLY A 249 13.23 -3.48 19.83
C GLY A 249 12.55 -2.11 19.72
N PHE A 250 11.48 -2.00 18.93
CA PHE A 250 10.69 -0.78 18.82
C PHE A 250 9.64 -0.66 19.92
N SER A 251 9.52 0.55 20.45
CA SER A 251 8.48 0.99 21.38
C SER A 251 7.52 1.90 20.63
N PRO A 252 6.30 1.44 20.30
CA PRO A 252 5.30 2.24 19.63
C PRO A 252 4.75 3.34 20.53
N GLU A 253 4.71 4.55 19.99
CA GLU A 253 4.12 5.74 20.61
C GLU A 253 3.15 6.39 19.61
N PRO A 254 1.99 6.89 20.05
CA PRO A 254 1.09 7.63 19.15
C PRO A 254 1.81 8.85 18.56
N LEU A 255 1.79 8.97 17.24
CA LEU A 255 2.25 10.16 16.55
C LEU A 255 1.01 11.02 16.24
N ASP A 256 0.94 12.21 16.85
CA ASP A 256 -0.10 13.18 16.56
C ASP A 256 0.10 13.77 15.16
N TRP A 257 -0.58 13.17 14.19
CA TRP A 257 -0.40 13.48 12.79
C TRP A 257 -0.97 14.85 12.39
N GLU A 258 -1.85 15.44 13.21
CA GLU A 258 -2.39 16.78 12.96
C GLU A 258 -1.30 17.87 13.06
N GLN A 259 -0.19 17.55 13.73
CA GLN A 259 0.97 18.43 13.84
C GLN A 259 1.93 18.32 12.65
N LEU A 260 1.73 17.35 11.76
CA LEU A 260 2.55 17.19 10.55
C LEU A 260 2.19 18.24 9.51
N ALA A 261 3.20 18.83 8.89
CA ALA A 261 3.02 19.79 7.80
C ALA A 261 2.57 19.08 6.49
N ILE A 262 1.27 18.80 6.37
CA ILE A 262 0.72 18.01 5.25
C ILE A 262 0.15 18.84 4.09
N ASP A 263 -0.15 20.13 4.27
CA ASP A 263 -0.87 20.96 3.29
C ASP A 263 -0.26 20.91 1.89
N LYS A 264 1.06 21.13 1.78
CA LYS A 264 1.77 21.07 0.50
C LYS A 264 1.75 19.68 -0.15
N HIS A 265 1.62 18.63 0.64
CA HIS A 265 1.53 17.26 0.15
C HIS A 265 0.11 16.93 -0.31
N LEU A 266 -0.91 17.42 0.41
CA LEU A 266 -2.31 17.36 -0.03
C LEU A 266 -2.51 18.13 -1.34
N GLU A 267 -1.98 19.35 -1.48
CA GLU A 267 -2.04 20.12 -2.73
C GLU A 267 -1.47 19.33 -3.93
N LYS A 268 -0.35 18.63 -3.74
CA LYS A 268 0.23 17.76 -4.78
C LYS A 268 -0.70 16.60 -5.13
N MET A 269 -1.36 16.00 -4.14
CA MET A 269 -2.32 14.93 -4.37
C MET A 269 -3.58 15.42 -5.09
N HIS A 270 -4.12 16.58 -4.71
CA HIS A 270 -5.22 17.22 -5.44
C HIS A 270 -4.84 17.49 -6.89
N LYS A 271 -3.69 18.11 -7.13
CA LYS A 271 -3.21 18.40 -8.51
C LYS A 271 -3.04 17.12 -9.33
N ARG A 272 -2.51 16.05 -8.73
CA ARG A 272 -2.35 14.74 -9.38
C ARG A 272 -3.70 14.13 -9.78
N ASN A 273 -4.73 14.36 -8.98
CA ASN A 273 -6.04 13.75 -9.11
C ASN A 273 -7.09 14.64 -9.80
N GLN A 274 -6.70 15.82 -10.25
CA GLN A 274 -7.60 16.82 -10.82
C GLN A 274 -8.53 16.24 -11.91
N LYS A 275 -7.98 15.42 -12.81
CA LYS A 275 -8.77 14.78 -13.88
C LYS A 275 -9.90 13.89 -13.33
N ILE A 276 -9.62 13.09 -12.30
CA ILE A 276 -10.64 12.22 -11.71
C ILE A 276 -11.70 13.06 -10.99
N VAL A 277 -11.28 14.08 -10.24
CA VAL A 277 -12.19 14.98 -9.52
C VAL A 277 -13.16 15.67 -10.50
N GLU A 278 -12.65 16.14 -11.64
CA GLU A 278 -13.46 16.75 -12.71
C GLU A 278 -14.47 15.75 -13.29
N MET A 279 -14.05 14.50 -13.54
CA MET A 279 -14.94 13.45 -14.07
C MET A 279 -16.03 13.05 -13.07
N THR A 280 -15.69 12.84 -11.80
CA THR A 280 -16.68 12.49 -10.75
C THR A 280 -17.72 13.60 -10.57
N SER A 281 -17.28 14.87 -10.58
CA SER A 281 -18.18 16.03 -10.45
C SER A 281 -19.17 16.18 -11.62
N LEU A 282 -18.85 15.61 -12.78
CA LEU A 282 -19.76 15.55 -13.93
C LEU A 282 -20.75 14.41 -13.79
N ALA A 283 -20.31 13.24 -13.31
CA ALA A 283 -21.16 12.07 -13.08
C ALA A 283 -22.25 12.34 -12.03
N ASP A 284 -21.95 13.09 -10.97
CA ASP A 284 -22.93 13.44 -9.92
C ASP A 284 -24.04 14.40 -10.40
N LYS A 285 -23.92 14.95 -11.62
CA LYS A 285 -24.90 15.90 -12.20
C LYS A 285 -25.83 15.25 -13.23
N GLU A 286 -25.55 14.03 -13.67
CA GLU A 286 -26.35 13.26 -14.65
C GLU A 286 -27.34 12.32 -13.96
#